data_AF-A0A2V8TZR6-F1
#
_entry.id   AF-A0A2V8TZR6-F1
#
_cell.length_a   1.000
_cell.length_b   1.000
_cell.length_c   1.000
_cell.angle_alpha   90.00
_cell.angle_beta   90.00
_cell.angle_gamma   90.00
#
_symmetry.space_group_name_H-M   'P 1'
#
loop_
_entity.id
_entity.type
_entity.pdbx_description
1 polymer ?
#
loop_
_entity_poly.entity_id
_entity_poly.type
_entity_poly.pdbx_seq_one_letter_code
_entity_poly.pdbx_strand_id
1 'polypeptide(L)' 'MVTRDRDWYVAECLELAVVTQGRTLDELVVNLREAITLHLEGEDVANIGVVAEPRVSLTYEVTAPIG' A
#
# COMPACT_ATOMS: atom_id res chain seq x y z
N MET A 1 5.63 -3.08 0.85
CA MET A 1 6.95 -2.50 0.51
C MET A 1 6.75 -1.39 -0.49
N VAL A 2 7.42 -0.24 -0.32
CA VAL A 2 7.39 0.85 -1.30
C VAL A 2 8.71 0.91 -2.06
N THR A 3 8.64 0.92 -3.39
CA THR A 3 9.79 1.05 -4.29
C THR A 3 9.61 2.25 -5.24
N ARG A 4 10.70 2.66 -5.89
CA ARG A 4 10.69 3.68 -6.95
C ARG A 4 10.83 3.00 -8.30
N ASP A 5 9.90 3.28 -9.21
CA ASP A 5 10.03 2.96 -10.64
C ASP A 5 9.84 4.23 -11.46
N ARG A 6 10.95 4.73 -12.04
CA ARG A 6 11.00 6.01 -12.76
C ARG A 6 10.41 7.15 -11.92
N ASP A 7 9.30 7.73 -12.39
CA ASP A 7 8.59 8.85 -11.77
C ASP A 7 7.47 8.41 -10.81
N TRP A 8 7.38 7.12 -10.49
CA TRP A 8 6.34 6.55 -9.64
C TRP A 8 6.92 5.99 -8.35
N TYR A 9 6.16 6.14 -7.28
CA TYR A 9 6.22 5.24 -6.14
C TYR A 9 5.28 4.07 -6.40
N VAL A 10 5.74 2.86 -6.13
CA VAL A 10 4.96 1.63 -6.25
C VAL A 10 4.87 0.99 -4.87
N ALA A 11 3.66 0.68 -4.41
CA ALA A 11 3.41 -0.04 -3.17
C ALA A 11 2.88 -1.43 -3.48
N GLU A 12 3.56 -2.43 -2.93
CA GLU A 12 3.12 -3.81 -2.90
C GLU A 12 2.76 -4.16 -1.45
N CYS A 13 1.48 -4.47 -1.19
CA CYS A 13 1.07 -5.05 0.07
C CYS A 13 1.35 -6.57 -0.01
N LEU A 14 2.07 -7.14 0.96
CA LEU A 14 2.37 -8.58 0.95
C LEU A 14 1.27 -9.39 1.65
N GLU A 15 0.52 -8.74 2.55
CA GLU A 15 -0.55 -9.35 3.35
C GLU A 15 -1.87 -9.40 2.56
N LEU A 16 -2.10 -8.40 1.71
CA LEU A 16 -3.23 -8.29 0.81
C LEU A 16 -2.66 -8.31 -0.60
N ALA A 17 -3.18 -9.13 -1.52
CA ALA A 17 -2.68 -9.25 -2.89
C ALA A 17 -2.99 -7.98 -3.73
N VAL A 18 -2.44 -6.85 -3.29
CA VAL A 18 -2.75 -5.49 -3.73
C VAL A 18 -1.45 -4.81 -4.12
N VAL A 19 -1.42 -4.32 -5.37
CA VAL A 19 -0.35 -3.48 -5.90
C VAL A 19 -0.96 -2.18 -6.41
N THR A 20 -0.34 -1.05 -6.08
CA THR A 20 -0.78 0.28 -6.52
C THR A 20 0.41 1.22 -6.67
N GLN A 21 0.18 2.41 -7.24
CA GLN A 21 1.23 3.38 -7.53
C GLN A 21 0.74 4.82 -7.39
N GLY A 22 1.64 5.76 -7.15
CA GLY A 22 1.37 7.20 -7.11
C GLY A 22 2.60 8.02 -7.51
N ARG A 23 2.41 9.23 -8.05
CA ARG A 23 3.52 10.15 -8.41
C ARG A 23 4.16 10.76 -7.18
N THR A 24 3.40 10.88 -6.09
CA THR A 24 3.88 11.30 -4.77
C THR A 24 3.58 10.23 -3.72
N LEU A 25 4.24 10.32 -2.55
CA LEU A 25 3.92 9.43 -1.42
C LEU A 25 2.47 9.63 -0.94
N ASP A 26 1.95 10.86 -0.97
CA ASP A 26 0.56 11.14 -0.58
C ASP A 26 -0.43 10.50 -1.55
N GLU A 27 -0.19 10.62 -2.87
CA GLU A 27 -1.01 9.97 -3.89
C GLU A 27 -0.95 8.45 -3.75
N LEU A 28 0.23 7.89 -3.48
CA LEU A 28 0.38 6.46 -3.23
C LEU A 28 -0.47 5.99 -2.05
N VAL A 29 -0.51 6.75 -0.95
CA VAL A 29 -1.30 6.40 0.24
C VAL A 29 -2.80 6.48 -0.05
N VAL A 30 -3.26 7.46 -0.83
CA VAL A 30 -4.66 7.54 -1.26
C VAL A 30 -5.01 6.33 -2.12
N ASN A 31 -4.22 6.06 -3.16
CA ASN A 31 -4.48 4.96 -4.08
C ASN A 31 -4.39 3.59 -3.39
N LEU A 32 -3.55 3.43 -2.37
CA LEU A 32 -3.47 2.20 -1.58
C LEU A 32 -4.71 2.00 -0.71
N ARG A 33 -5.23 3.05 -0.09
CA ARG A 33 -6.49 2.97 0.69
C ARG A 33 -7.63 2.52 -0.21
N GLU A 34 -7.77 3.14 -1.37
CA GLU A 34 -8.80 2.77 -2.35
C GLU A 34 -8.65 1.33 -2.83
N ALA A 35 -7.43 0.91 -3.19
CA ALA A 35 -7.18 -0.46 -3.65
C ALA A 35 -7.46 -1.51 -2.58
N ILE A 36 -7.15 -1.23 -1.31
CA ILE A 36 -7.48 -2.12 -0.18
C ILE A 36 -8.99 -2.16 0.07
N THR A 37 -9.66 -1.00 0.04
CA THR A 37 -11.13 -0.94 0.18
C THR A 37 -11.80 -1.75 -0.93
N LEU A 38 -11.41 -1.55 -2.19
CA LEU A 38 -11.95 -2.31 -3.33
C LEU A 38 -11.65 -3.81 -3.23
N HIS A 39 -10.49 -4.19 -2.70
CA HIS A 39 -10.14 -5.60 -2.51
C HIS A 39 -10.98 -6.28 -1.42
N LEU A 40 -11.38 -5.55 -0.38
CA LEU A 40 -12.18 -6.06 0.73
C LEU A 40 -13.69 -5.88 0.53
N GLU A 41 -14.12 -5.10 -0.46
CA GLU A 41 -15.53 -4.91 -0.81
C GLU A 41 -16.18 -6.24 -1.24
N GLY A 42 -17.15 -6.71 -0.46
CA GLY A 42 -17.88 -7.96 -0.74
C GLY A 42 -17.23 -9.23 -0.20
N GLU A 43 -16.03 -9.12 0.39
CA GLU A 43 -15.40 -10.21 1.14
C GLU A 43 -16.03 -10.32 2.54
N ASP A 44 -16.23 -11.55 3.02
CA ASP A 44 -16.52 -11.79 4.44
C ASP A 44 -15.22 -11.60 5.21
N VAL A 45 -14.94 -10.36 5.61
CA VAL A 45 -13.72 -9.94 6.33
C VAL A 45 -13.39 -10.84 7.54
N ALA A 46 -14.39 -11.49 8.14
CA ALA A 46 -14.21 -12.46 9.23
C ALA A 46 -13.58 -13.79 8.77
N ASN A 47 -13.81 -14.24 7.53
CA ASN A 47 -13.24 -15.47 6.96
C ASN A 47 -11.78 -15.31 6.50
N ILE A 48 -11.35 -14.08 6.17
CA ILE A 48 -9.98 -13.74 5.77
C ILE A 48 -9.11 -13.25 6.95
N GLY A 49 -9.66 -13.23 8.17
CA GLY A 49 -8.93 -12.83 9.38
C GLY A 49 -8.62 -11.33 9.45
N VAL A 50 -9.35 -10.49 8.69
CA VAL A 50 -9.15 -9.04 8.62
C VAL A 50 -10.16 -8.35 9.53
N VAL A 51 -9.66 -7.53 10.46
CA VAL A 51 -10.49 -6.68 11.33
C VAL A 51 -11.09 -5.54 10.50
N ALA A 52 -12.28 -5.04 10.90
CA ALA A 52 -13.07 -4.02 10.18
C ALA A 52 -12.30 -2.74 9.78
N GLU A 53 -11.16 -2.45 10.44
CA GLU A 53 -10.26 -1.36 10.10
C GLU A 53 -8.81 -1.90 10.05
N PRO A 54 -8.34 -2.40 8.89
CA PRO A 54 -6.99 -2.93 8.79
C PRO A 54 -5.96 -1.82 8.97
N ARG A 55 -5.00 -2.06 9.86
CA ARG A 55 -3.83 -1.18 10.02
C ARG A 55 -2.77 -1.60 9.01
N VAL A 56 -2.49 -0.71 8.06
CA VAL A 56 -1.47 -0.95 7.03
C VAL A 56 -0.21 -0.18 7.39
N SER A 57 0.92 -0.88 7.49
CA SER A 57 2.23 -0.25 7.64
C SER A 57 2.93 -0.17 6.28
N LEU A 58 3.45 1.01 5.96
CA LEU A 58 4.25 1.22 4.76
C LEU A 58 5.70 1.49 5.16
N THR A 59 6.59 0.64 4.65
CA THR A 59 8.04 0.85 4.74
C THR A 59 8.54 1.38 3.41
N TYR A 60 9.16 2.56 3.45
CA TYR A 60 9.88 3.17 2.35
C TYR A 60 11.30 3.49 2.80
N GLU A 61 12.29 2.90 2.13
CA GLU A 61 13.70 3.11 2.43
C GLU A 61 14.28 4.19 1.53
N VAL A 62 15.03 5.11 2.13
CA VAL A 62 15.75 6.17 1.40
C VAL A 62 17.22 6.14 1.77
N THR A 63 18.08 6.28 0.76
CA THR A 63 19.51 6.50 0.98
C THR A 63 19.79 7.98 1.08
N ALA A 64 20.23 8.43 2.26
CA ALA A 64 20.79 9.77 2.42
C ALA A 64 22.30 9.73 2.17
N PRO A 65 22.86 10.63 1.34
CA PRO A 65 24.30 10.75 1.23
C PRO A 65 24.87 11.26 2.56
N ILE A 66 25.79 10.50 3.14
CA ILE A 66 26.69 10.97 4.19
C ILE A 66 27.91 11.55 3.49
N GLY A 67 28.18 12.84 3.75
CA GLY A 67 29.36 13.55 3.28
C GLY A 67 30.65 13.05 3.93
#